data_AF-B1P1E3-F1
#
_entry.id   AF-B1P1E3-F1
#
_cell.length_a   1.000
_cell.length_b   1.000
_cell.length_c   1.000
_cell.angle_alpha   90.00
_cell.angle_beta   90.00
_cell.angle_gamma   90.00
#
_symmetry.space_group_name_H-M   'P 1'
#
loop_
_entity.id
_entity.type
_entity.pdbx_description
1 polymer ?
#
loop_
_entity_poly.entity_id
_entity_poly.type
_entity_poly.pdbx_seq_one_letter_code
_entity_poly.pdbx_strand_id
1 'polypeptide(L)'
;MKVSVLITLAVLGVMFVWTSAAELEERGSDQRDSPAWLKSMERIFQSEERECRKMFGGCSVDSDCCAHLGCKPTLKYCAWDGTFGK
;
A
#
# COMPACT_ATOMS: atom_id res chain seq x y z
N MET A 1 -19.49 35.38 -41.83
CA MET A 1 -20.05 35.40 -40.46
C MET A 1 -20.25 33.99 -39.88
N LYS A 2 -20.98 33.09 -40.57
CA LYS A 2 -21.32 31.75 -40.04
C LYS A 2 -20.13 30.81 -39.83
N VAL A 3 -19.18 30.77 -40.78
CA VAL A 3 -18.03 29.84 -40.73
C VAL A 3 -17.08 30.16 -39.58
N SER A 4 -16.83 31.44 -39.30
CA SER A 4 -15.92 31.86 -38.23
C SER A 4 -16.42 31.45 -36.84
N VAL A 5 -17.74 31.47 -36.61
CA VAL A 5 -18.34 31.06 -35.33
C VAL A 5 -18.21 29.55 -35.14
N LEU A 6 -18.40 28.77 -36.20
CA LEU A 6 -18.23 27.31 -36.14
C LEU A 6 -16.79 26.91 -35.80
N ILE A 7 -15.81 27.60 -36.38
CA ILE A 7 -14.39 27.36 -36.08
C ILE A 7 -14.09 27.66 -34.61
N THR A 8 -14.57 28.79 -34.07
CA THR A 8 -14.34 29.14 -32.66
C THR A 8 -14.95 28.13 -31.69
N LEU A 9 -16.15 27.62 -31.99
CA LEU A 9 -16.79 26.60 -31.16
C LEU A 9 -16.05 25.26 -31.23
N ALA A 10 -15.56 24.87 -32.40
CA ALA A 10 -14.77 23.66 -32.55
C ALA A 10 -13.46 23.74 -31.75
N VAL A 11 -12.74 24.85 -31.82
CA VAL A 11 -11.50 25.05 -31.05
C VAL A 11 -11.76 25.03 -29.55
N LEU A 12 -12.82 25.70 -29.07
CA LEU A 12 -13.20 25.65 -27.66
C LEU A 12 -13.56 24.24 -27.20
N GLY A 13 -14.26 23.47 -28.04
CA GLY A 13 -14.61 22.08 -27.75
C GLY A 13 -13.37 21.18 -27.62
N VAL A 14 -12.40 21.31 -28.54
CA VAL A 14 -11.14 20.55 -28.46
C VAL A 14 -10.35 20.92 -27.20
N MET A 15 -10.23 22.22 -26.90
CA MET A 15 -9.54 22.68 -25.68
C MET A 15 -10.22 22.17 -24.41
N PHE A 16 -11.56 22.19 -24.35
CA PHE A 16 -12.30 21.68 -23.19
C PHE A 16 -12.12 20.17 -22.98
N VAL A 17 -12.08 19.39 -24.07
CA VAL A 17 -11.79 17.94 -24.00
C VAL A 17 -10.37 17.69 -23.49
N TRP A 18 -9.39 18.47 -23.96
CA TRP A 18 -8.00 18.36 -23.52
C TRP A 18 -7.83 18.73 -22.04
N THR A 19 -8.46 19.81 -21.57
CA THR A 19 -8.38 20.20 -20.15
C THR A 19 -9.07 19.19 -19.25
N SER A 20 -10.22 18.64 -19.67
CA SER A 20 -10.93 17.61 -18.92
C SER A 20 -10.12 16.32 -18.78
N ALA A 21 -9.32 15.97 -19.79
CA ALA A 21 -8.43 14.81 -19.73
C ALA A 21 -7.26 15.05 -18.76
N ALA A 22 -6.65 16.24 -18.78
CA ALA A 22 -5.56 16.60 -17.88
C ALA A 22 -5.99 16.66 -16.40
N GLU A 23 -7.18 17.21 -16.11
CA GLU A 23 -7.72 17.26 -14.74
C GLU A 23 -8.01 15.87 -14.14
N LEU A 24 -8.24 14.86 -14.98
CA LEU A 24 -8.49 13.48 -14.54
C LEU A 24 -7.20 12.75 -14.14
N GLU A 25 -6.08 13.07 -14.80
CA GLU A 25 -4.76 12.56 -14.42
C GLU A 25 -4.24 13.19 -13.12
N GLU A 26 -4.44 14.51 -12.92
CA GLU A 26 -3.94 15.18 -11.71
C GLU A 26 -4.62 14.69 -10.42
N ARG A 27 -5.94 14.46 -10.43
CA ARG A 27 -6.64 13.91 -9.24
C ARG A 27 -6.30 12.45 -8.95
N GLY A 28 -5.81 11.71 -9.95
CA GLY A 28 -5.48 10.28 -9.83
C GLY A 28 -4.06 10.00 -9.34
N SER A 29 -3.10 10.88 -9.63
CA SER A 29 -1.69 10.68 -9.28
C SER A 29 -1.34 11.12 -7.85
N ASP A 30 -1.97 12.19 -7.34
CA ASP A 30 -1.62 12.77 -6.04
C ASP A 30 -1.81 11.82 -4.83
N GLN A 31 -2.67 10.81 -4.95
CA GLN A 31 -2.93 9.86 -3.87
C GLN A 31 -2.03 8.61 -3.90
N ARG A 32 -1.41 8.28 -5.04
CA ARG A 32 -0.58 7.06 -5.18
C ARG A 32 0.91 7.29 -4.97
N ASP A 33 1.38 8.51 -5.16
CA ASP A 33 2.80 8.85 -5.11
C ASP A 33 3.27 9.40 -3.77
N SER A 34 2.50 9.28 -2.68
CA SER A 34 2.96 9.77 -1.37
C SER A 34 3.83 8.71 -0.65
N PRO A 35 5.17 8.84 -0.66
CA PRO A 35 6.06 7.96 0.11
C PRO A 35 5.77 7.99 1.62
N ALA A 36 4.99 8.97 2.09
CA ALA A 36 4.58 9.10 3.47
C ALA A 36 3.68 7.95 3.95
N TRP A 37 2.81 7.39 3.08
CA TRP A 37 1.95 6.27 3.46
C TRP A 37 2.71 4.94 3.55
N LEU A 38 3.62 4.68 2.61
CA LEU A 38 4.52 3.52 2.70
C LEU A 38 5.40 3.59 3.96
N LYS A 39 5.93 4.78 4.26
CA LYS A 39 6.75 5.02 5.44
C LYS A 39 5.95 4.98 6.75
N SER A 40 4.64 5.19 6.73
CA SER A 40 3.78 5.00 7.90
C SER A 40 3.48 3.54 8.13
N MET A 41 3.21 2.76 7.07
CA MET A 41 3.07 1.30 7.17
C MET A 41 4.34 0.63 7.67
N GLU A 42 5.50 1.01 7.14
CA GLU A 42 6.78 0.43 7.58
C GLU A 42 7.07 0.71 9.06
N ARG A 43 6.71 1.90 9.58
CA ARG A 43 6.81 2.18 11.02
C ARG A 43 5.85 1.34 11.86
N ILE A 44 4.66 1.02 11.37
CA ILE A 44 3.70 0.15 12.07
C ILE A 44 4.29 -1.25 12.19
N PHE A 45 4.88 -1.79 11.12
CA PHE A 45 5.53 -3.11 11.13
C PHE A 45 6.85 -3.15 11.92
N GLN A 46 7.65 -2.09 11.90
CA GLN A 46 8.90 -2.02 12.68
C GLN A 46 8.65 -1.86 14.19
N SER A 47 7.51 -1.31 14.62
CA SER A 47 7.24 -1.15 16.06
C SER A 47 7.00 -2.47 16.81
N GLU A 48 6.76 -3.57 16.09
CA GLU A 48 6.64 -4.93 16.64
C GLU A 48 8.01 -5.64 16.75
N GLU A 49 9.09 -5.02 16.27
CA GLU A 49 10.44 -5.56 16.13
C GLU A 49 11.21 -5.60 17.47
N ARG A 50 10.59 -6.14 18.53
CA ARG A 50 11.39 -7.00 19.42
C ARG A 50 11.90 -8.15 18.55
N GLU A 51 13.12 -8.63 18.77
CA GLU A 51 13.78 -9.68 17.94
C GLU A 51 13.06 -11.04 18.02
N CYS A 52 11.81 -11.10 17.58
CA CYS A 52 11.03 -12.31 17.48
C CYS A 52 11.39 -13.03 16.17
N ARG A 53 11.24 -14.35 16.20
CA ARG A 53 11.54 -15.27 15.12
C ARG A 53 10.29 -15.39 14.25
N LYS A 54 10.47 -15.14 12.96
CA LYS A 54 9.43 -15.31 11.93
C LYS A 54 9.07 -16.79 11.75
N MET A 55 8.03 -17.08 10.96
CA MET A 55 7.66 -18.42 10.52
C MET A 55 8.90 -19.21 10.03
N PHE A 56 9.07 -20.43 10.52
CA PHE A 56 10.22 -21.31 10.28
C PHE A 56 11.56 -20.84 10.88
N GLY A 57 11.58 -19.76 11.65
CA GLY A 57 12.74 -19.36 12.46
C GLY A 57 12.96 -20.34 13.62
N GLY A 58 14.22 -20.61 13.95
CA GLY A 58 14.57 -21.48 15.08
C GLY A 58 14.20 -20.86 16.43
N CYS A 59 13.67 -21.67 17.35
CA CYS A 59 13.19 -21.22 18.66
C CYS A 59 13.52 -22.22 19.77
N SER A 60 13.56 -21.72 21.01
CA SER A 60 13.65 -22.53 22.23
C SER A 60 12.35 -22.48 23.03
N VAL A 61 11.67 -21.33 23.01
CA VAL A 61 10.42 -21.07 23.73
C VAL A 61 9.43 -20.31 22.84
N ASP A 62 8.14 -20.36 23.17
CA ASP A 62 7.10 -19.67 22.39
C ASP A 62 7.32 -18.15 22.32
N SER A 63 7.86 -17.54 23.37
CA SER A 63 8.16 -16.10 23.41
C SER A 63 9.28 -15.67 22.46
N ASP A 64 10.02 -16.62 21.88
CA ASP A 64 10.98 -16.34 20.81
C ASP A 64 10.28 -16.05 19.50
N CYS A 65 9.05 -16.54 19.30
CA CYS A 65 8.31 -16.42 18.04
C CYS A 65 7.50 -15.13 17.98
N CYS A 66 7.25 -14.62 16.78
CA CYS A 66 6.42 -13.41 16.60
C CYS A 66 4.94 -13.68 16.89
N ALA A 67 4.12 -12.63 16.89
CA ALA A 67 2.68 -12.77 17.08
C ALA A 67 2.08 -13.81 16.10
N HIS A 68 1.14 -14.61 16.61
CA HIS A 68 0.50 -15.74 15.93
C HIS A 68 1.42 -16.93 15.61
N LEU A 69 2.61 -16.98 16.20
CA LEU A 69 3.53 -18.09 16.09
C LEU A 69 3.86 -18.67 17.47
N GLY A 70 4.05 -19.98 17.49
CA GLY A 70 4.50 -20.74 18.64
C GLY A 70 5.63 -21.69 18.25
N CYS A 71 6.49 -22.00 19.21
CA CYS A 71 7.63 -22.87 19.03
C CYS A 71 7.20 -24.33 19.01
N LYS A 72 7.39 -25.01 17.88
CA LYS A 72 7.10 -26.45 17.77
C LYS A 72 8.22 -27.26 18.44
N PRO A 73 7.95 -27.99 19.53
CA PRO A 73 9.00 -28.62 20.34
C PRO A 73 9.75 -29.73 19.60
N THR A 74 9.11 -30.40 18.64
CA THR A 74 9.69 -31.52 17.90
C THR A 74 10.80 -31.09 16.93
N LEU A 75 10.63 -29.95 16.26
CA LEU A 75 11.51 -29.48 15.19
C LEU A 75 12.15 -28.11 15.51
N LYS A 76 11.87 -27.56 16.70
CA LYS A 76 12.43 -26.30 17.23
C LYS A 76 12.32 -25.12 16.26
N TYR A 77 11.14 -24.95 15.65
CA TYR A 77 10.85 -23.82 14.76
C TYR A 77 9.51 -23.16 15.11
N CYS A 78 9.41 -21.87 14.80
CA CYS A 78 8.19 -21.11 14.93
C CYS A 78 7.20 -21.50 13.84
N ALA A 79 6.02 -21.97 14.24
CA ALA A 79 4.92 -22.23 13.32
C ALA A 79 3.67 -21.54 13.84
N TRP A 80 2.70 -21.35 12.95
CA TRP A 80 1.43 -20.75 13.32
C TRP A 80 0.79 -21.49 14.53
N ASP A 81 0.39 -20.72 15.54
CA ASP A 81 -0.01 -21.23 16.86
C ASP A 81 -1.50 -21.59 16.97
N GLY A 82 -2.34 -21.16 16.03
CA GLY A 82 -3.79 -21.32 16.13
C GLY A 82 -4.55 -20.00 16.24
N THR A 83 -3.86 -18.90 16.52
CA THR A 83 -4.49 -17.61 16.77
C THR A 83 -4.71 -16.83 15.47
N PHE A 84 -5.90 -16.24 15.35
CA PHE A 84 -6.26 -15.31 14.29
C PHE A 84 -6.74 -14.02 14.95
N GLY A 85 -6.17 -12.87 14.59
CA GLY A 85 -6.56 -11.59 15.19
C GLY A 85 -5.45 -10.56 15.12
N LYS A 86 -5.63 -9.45 15.84
CA LYS A 86 -4.55 -8.55 16.25
C LYS A 86 -4.15 -8.86 17.68
#